data_AF-A0A7Y2C7X8-F1
#
_entry.id   AF-A0A7Y2C7X8-F1
#
_cell.length_a   1.000
_cell.length_b   1.000
_cell.length_c   1.000
_cell.angle_alpha   90.00
_cell.angle_beta   90.00
_cell.angle_gamma   90.00
#
_symmetry.space_group_name_H-M   'P 1'
#
loop_
_entity.id
_entity.type
_entity.pdbx_description
1 polymer ?
#
loop_
_entity_poly.entity_id
_entity_poly.type
_entity_poly.pdbx_seq_one_letter_code
_entity_poly.pdbx_strand_id
1 'polypeptide(L)'
;SLTMCTYASNKVPISPIVLANTEHLVSFSTDDAKDADGPMRAILSDPQFGQTAGIAFWGMTGATMKKVIVPGTLVHAWDCGKALRKAVQSKTDPIDAVAKFLNGWVLFRGKFVSLTEQTRGGFDFGTTILASMDGSRQATVYNQNENLIAWSTQYAEPLAMGPDLICFLAADGTAFSNADADRIKPGQEIALIGMRCGTPLRDPKIVSAFMGAINALGYAGPYVPIETLTERHH
;
A
#
# COMPACT_ATOMS: atom_id res chain seq x y z
N SER A 1 6.26 6.86 1.12
CA SER A 1 6.94 8.17 0.97
C SER A 1 5.91 9.26 0.73
N LEU A 2 6.12 10.47 1.26
CA LEU A 2 5.18 11.61 1.07
C LEU A 2 5.06 12.10 -0.38
N THR A 3 6.04 11.79 -1.24
CA THR A 3 6.04 12.21 -2.65
C THR A 3 5.06 11.42 -3.53
N MET A 4 4.52 10.30 -3.02
CA MET A 4 3.61 9.40 -3.73
C MET A 4 2.12 9.79 -3.61
N CYS A 5 1.82 10.96 -3.05
CA CYS A 5 0.44 11.42 -2.86
C CYS A 5 0.07 12.59 -3.81
N THR A 6 -1.23 12.83 -3.92
CA THR A 6 -1.77 13.91 -4.76
C THR A 6 -1.42 15.31 -4.21
N TYR A 7 -1.19 15.46 -2.90
CA TYR A 7 -0.82 16.74 -2.31
C TYR A 7 0.57 17.21 -2.77
N ALA A 8 1.55 16.29 -2.73
CA ALA A 8 2.92 16.56 -3.17
C ALA A 8 3.00 16.85 -4.69
N SER A 9 2.33 16.03 -5.52
CA SER A 9 2.33 16.22 -6.98
C SER A 9 1.69 17.54 -7.42
N ASN A 10 0.70 18.03 -6.65
CA ASN A 10 0.05 19.33 -6.83
C ASN A 10 0.77 20.49 -6.11
N LYS A 11 1.94 20.25 -5.52
CA LYS A 11 2.77 21.26 -4.84
C LYS A 11 2.01 22.01 -3.74
N VAL A 12 1.15 21.31 -3.00
CA VAL A 12 0.56 21.89 -1.79
C VAL A 12 1.70 22.09 -0.78
N PRO A 13 1.87 23.31 -0.22
CA PRO A 13 2.88 23.55 0.80
C PRO A 13 2.73 22.55 1.94
N ILE A 14 3.78 21.79 2.23
CA ILE A 14 3.76 20.81 3.32
C ILE A 14 3.81 21.48 4.69
N SER A 15 4.51 22.62 4.75
CA SER A 15 4.75 23.36 5.97
C SER A 15 3.56 24.21 6.44
N PRO A 16 3.46 24.49 7.76
CA PRO A 16 4.30 23.94 8.83
C PRO A 16 4.02 22.45 9.07
N ILE A 17 5.07 21.70 9.44
CA ILE A 17 4.94 20.31 9.89
C ILE A 17 4.98 20.34 11.41
N VAL A 18 3.93 19.79 12.03
CA VAL A 18 3.78 19.70 13.48
C VAL A 18 3.76 18.22 13.88
N LEU A 19 4.66 17.85 14.78
CA LEU A 19 4.71 16.55 15.45
C LEU A 19 4.37 16.74 16.92
N ALA A 20 3.45 15.93 17.45
CA ALA A 20 3.05 16.03 18.85
C ALA A 20 2.77 14.66 19.48
N ASN A 21 3.12 14.50 20.75
CA ASN A 21 2.65 13.43 21.62
C ASN A 21 1.93 14.02 22.84
N THR A 22 1.73 13.24 23.91
CA THR A 22 1.01 13.70 25.11
C THR A 22 1.74 14.79 25.90
N GLU A 23 3.05 14.94 25.72
CA GLU A 23 3.91 15.81 26.54
C GLU A 23 4.66 16.87 25.73
N HIS A 24 4.93 16.60 24.45
CA HIS A 24 5.82 17.38 23.61
C HIS A 24 5.17 17.76 22.28
N LEU A 25 5.51 18.94 21.79
CA LEU A 25 5.15 19.45 20.48
C LEU A 25 6.39 20.06 19.82
N VAL A 26 6.67 19.64 18.59
CA VAL A 26 7.73 20.19 17.75
C VAL A 26 7.12 20.63 16.42
N SER A 27 7.46 21.83 15.97
CA SER A 27 7.07 22.34 14.66
C SER A 27 8.31 22.76 13.89
N PHE A 28 8.36 22.41 12.60
CA PHE A 28 9.42 22.85 11.70
C PHE A 28 8.86 23.05 10.28
N SER A 29 9.71 23.43 9.33
CA SER A 29 9.31 23.67 7.95
C SER A 29 10.34 23.13 6.97
N THR A 30 9.83 22.64 5.84
CA THR A 30 10.58 22.29 4.64
C THR A 30 9.90 22.91 3.42
N ASP A 31 10.68 23.14 2.36
CA ASP A 31 10.16 23.69 1.11
C ASP A 31 9.43 22.63 0.27
N ASP A 32 9.83 21.37 0.37
CA ASP A 32 9.28 20.25 -0.40
C ASP A 32 8.98 19.03 0.49
N ALA A 33 8.00 18.22 0.06
CA ALA A 33 7.59 17.00 0.74
C ALA A 33 8.70 15.94 0.75
N LYS A 34 9.58 15.91 -0.27
CA LYS A 34 10.70 14.97 -0.33
C LYS A 34 11.73 15.18 0.79
N ASP A 35 11.81 16.40 1.31
CA ASP A 35 12.80 16.81 2.32
C ASP A 35 12.24 16.68 3.75
N ALA A 36 10.96 16.34 3.91
CA ALA A 36 10.29 16.27 5.21
C ALA A 36 10.54 14.96 5.97
N ASP A 37 10.61 13.82 5.28
CA ASP A 37 10.72 12.50 5.93
C ASP A 37 11.97 12.39 6.82
N GLY A 38 13.12 12.90 6.38
CA GLY A 38 14.37 12.82 7.12
C GLY A 38 14.30 13.51 8.49
N PRO A 39 14.00 14.82 8.56
CA PRO A 39 13.80 15.54 9.81
C PRO A 39 12.71 14.94 10.70
N MET A 40 11.55 14.54 10.13
CA MET A 40 10.49 13.90 10.93
C MET A 40 10.99 12.64 11.62
N ARG A 41 11.69 11.77 10.89
CA ARG A 41 12.23 10.53 11.44
C ARG A 41 13.31 10.77 12.49
N ALA A 42 14.15 11.77 12.30
CA ALA A 42 15.14 12.17 13.30
C ALA A 42 14.47 12.61 14.61
N ILE A 43 13.43 13.44 14.54
CA ILE A 43 12.66 13.88 15.72
C ILE A 43 11.97 12.70 16.41
N LEU A 44 11.31 11.83 15.64
CA LEU A 44 10.63 10.65 16.19
C LEU A 44 11.61 9.66 16.86
N SER A 45 12.87 9.65 16.43
CA SER A 45 13.90 8.78 17.02
C SER A 45 14.36 9.22 18.41
N ASP A 46 14.06 10.46 18.80
CA ASP A 46 14.37 10.97 20.12
C ASP A 46 13.55 10.23 21.20
N PRO A 47 14.15 9.84 22.35
CA PRO A 47 13.44 9.18 23.44
C PRO A 47 12.20 9.95 23.95
N GLN A 48 12.16 11.27 23.83
CA GLN A 48 11.00 12.08 24.20
C GLN A 48 9.77 11.81 23.31
N PHE A 49 9.99 11.41 22.06
CA PHE A 49 8.92 11.03 21.13
C PHE A 49 8.69 9.52 21.08
N GLY A 50 9.72 8.71 21.32
CA GLY A 50 9.55 7.26 21.46
C GLY A 50 9.04 6.57 20.19
N GLN A 51 9.55 6.97 19.02
CA GLN A 51 9.21 6.42 17.69
C GLN A 51 7.77 6.68 17.21
N THR A 52 6.98 7.50 17.92
CA THR A 52 5.60 7.78 17.52
C THR A 52 5.16 9.21 17.85
N ALA A 53 4.37 9.80 16.96
CA ALA A 53 3.72 11.10 17.18
C ALA A 53 2.47 11.22 16.32
N GLY A 54 1.53 12.05 16.77
CA GLY A 54 0.55 12.64 15.87
C GLY A 54 1.22 13.64 14.93
N ILE A 55 0.74 13.71 13.70
CA ILE A 55 1.28 14.59 12.66
C ILE A 55 0.19 15.50 12.08
N ALA A 56 0.51 16.78 11.90
CA ALA A 56 -0.28 17.72 11.14
C ALA A 56 0.63 18.50 10.17
N PHE A 57 0.28 18.46 8.89
CA PHE A 57 0.98 19.11 7.78
C PHE A 57 0.01 19.26 6.60
N TRP A 58 0.44 19.88 5.50
CA TRP A 58 -0.43 20.19 4.35
C TRP A 58 -1.69 20.97 4.73
N GLY A 59 -1.53 21.99 5.58
CA GLY A 59 -2.60 22.93 5.87
C GLY A 59 -3.10 23.59 4.58
N MET A 60 -4.39 23.45 4.28
CA MET A 60 -4.95 23.94 3.01
C MET A 60 -6.37 24.46 3.14
N THR A 61 -6.76 25.35 2.23
CA THR A 61 -8.14 25.83 2.15
C THR A 61 -9.06 24.74 1.59
N GLY A 62 -10.37 24.84 1.88
CA GLY A 62 -11.36 23.94 1.27
C GLY A 62 -11.40 24.02 -0.26
N ALA A 63 -11.05 25.17 -0.85
CA ALA A 63 -10.94 25.33 -2.30
C ALA A 63 -9.75 24.56 -2.88
N THR A 64 -8.61 24.56 -2.19
CA THR A 64 -7.44 23.75 -2.56
C THR A 64 -7.75 22.28 -2.40
N MET A 65 -8.30 21.87 -1.24
CA MET A 65 -8.65 20.49 -0.93
C MET A 65 -9.49 19.86 -2.06
N LYS A 66 -10.57 20.51 -2.48
CA LYS A 66 -11.46 20.02 -3.56
C LYS A 66 -10.76 19.77 -4.89
N LYS A 67 -9.60 20.38 -5.14
CA LYS A 67 -8.81 20.20 -6.37
C LYS A 67 -7.79 19.07 -6.27
N VAL A 68 -7.31 18.76 -5.06
CA VAL A 68 -6.13 17.90 -4.86
C VAL A 68 -6.44 16.56 -4.21
N ILE A 69 -7.56 16.40 -3.51
CA ILE A 69 -7.92 15.13 -2.88
C ILE A 69 -8.37 14.09 -3.90
N VAL A 70 -8.26 12.82 -3.53
CA VAL A 70 -9.03 11.73 -4.16
C VAL A 70 -10.34 11.58 -3.36
N PRO A 71 -11.50 12.00 -3.89
CA PRO A 71 -12.74 12.02 -3.12
C PRO A 71 -13.33 10.61 -2.93
N GLY A 72 -14.13 10.44 -1.87
CA GLY A 72 -14.95 9.24 -1.67
C GLY A 72 -14.21 8.00 -1.14
N THR A 73 -12.91 8.07 -0.86
CA THR A 73 -12.10 6.93 -0.40
C THR A 73 -12.61 6.33 0.91
N LEU A 74 -13.05 7.14 1.88
CA LEU A 74 -13.63 6.67 3.14
C LEU A 74 -14.93 5.88 2.94
N VAL A 75 -15.82 6.39 2.07
CA VAL A 75 -17.08 5.70 1.75
C VAL A 75 -16.79 4.40 1.00
N HIS A 76 -15.85 4.42 0.06
CA HIS A 76 -15.43 3.23 -0.67
C HIS A 76 -14.87 2.14 0.26
N ALA A 77 -13.99 2.50 1.21
CA ALA A 77 -13.46 1.56 2.21
C ALA A 77 -14.57 1.01 3.13
N TRP A 78 -15.50 1.87 3.55
CA TRP A 78 -16.66 1.48 4.36
C TRP A 78 -17.55 0.46 3.65
N ASP A 79 -17.87 0.71 2.38
CA ASP A 79 -18.72 -0.18 1.59
C ASP A 79 -17.99 -1.47 1.20
N CYS A 80 -16.67 -1.44 0.99
CA CYS A 80 -15.85 -2.65 0.85
C CYS A 80 -15.94 -3.52 2.12
N GLY A 81 -15.78 -2.92 3.29
CA GLY A 81 -15.93 -3.61 4.57
C GLY A 81 -17.33 -4.20 4.79
N LYS A 82 -18.39 -3.54 4.31
CA LYS A 82 -19.75 -4.11 4.30
C LYS A 82 -19.85 -5.31 3.37
N ALA A 83 -19.31 -5.22 2.16
CA ALA A 83 -19.33 -6.31 1.18
C ALA A 83 -18.62 -7.56 1.73
N LEU A 84 -17.43 -7.37 2.31
CA LEU A 84 -16.68 -8.42 3.00
C LEU A 84 -17.49 -9.05 4.14
N ARG A 85 -18.01 -8.23 5.06
CA ARG A 85 -18.79 -8.70 6.21
C ARG A 85 -20.03 -9.49 5.78
N LYS A 86 -20.74 -9.00 4.77
CA LYS A 86 -21.91 -9.68 4.20
C LYS A 86 -21.53 -11.03 3.60
N ALA A 87 -20.43 -11.12 2.88
CA ALA A 87 -19.96 -12.37 2.29
C ALA A 87 -19.65 -13.42 3.37
N VAL A 88 -18.89 -13.03 4.40
CA VAL A 88 -18.59 -13.89 5.56
C VAL A 88 -19.87 -14.36 6.26
N GLN A 89 -20.79 -13.45 6.57
CA GLN A 89 -22.06 -13.78 7.22
C GLN A 89 -22.94 -14.71 6.37
N SER A 90 -22.92 -14.53 5.05
CA SER A 90 -23.68 -15.35 4.10
C SER A 90 -22.97 -16.64 3.72
N LYS A 91 -21.76 -16.91 4.27
CA LYS A 91 -20.90 -18.04 3.94
C LYS A 91 -20.61 -18.16 2.43
N THR A 92 -20.53 -17.03 1.74
CA THR A 92 -20.03 -16.95 0.37
C THR A 92 -18.55 -16.58 0.37
N ASP A 93 -17.85 -16.81 -0.73
CA ASP A 93 -16.42 -16.52 -0.81
C ASP A 93 -16.13 -15.01 -0.58
N PRO A 94 -15.41 -14.64 0.50
CA PRO A 94 -15.10 -13.25 0.79
C PRO A 94 -14.09 -12.65 -0.19
N ILE A 95 -13.19 -13.47 -0.76
CA ILE A 95 -12.18 -13.04 -1.73
C ILE A 95 -12.87 -12.58 -3.01
N ASP A 96 -13.77 -13.41 -3.54
CA ASP A 96 -14.51 -13.07 -4.76
C ASP A 96 -15.43 -11.87 -4.54
N ALA A 97 -16.07 -11.77 -3.37
CA ALA A 97 -16.92 -10.64 -3.03
C ALA A 97 -16.15 -9.31 -2.99
N VAL A 98 -14.96 -9.31 -2.37
CA VAL A 98 -14.09 -8.12 -2.31
C VAL A 98 -13.51 -7.79 -3.68
N ALA A 99 -12.96 -8.77 -4.41
CA ALA A 99 -12.43 -8.54 -5.75
C ALA A 99 -13.49 -7.96 -6.69
N LYS A 100 -14.73 -8.49 -6.64
CA LYS A 100 -15.87 -7.97 -7.40
C LYS A 100 -16.23 -6.54 -6.99
N PHE A 101 -16.29 -6.23 -5.69
CA PHE A 101 -16.59 -4.88 -5.22
C PHE A 101 -15.54 -3.86 -5.71
N LEU A 102 -14.26 -4.23 -5.64
CA LEU A 102 -13.15 -3.39 -6.09
C LEU A 102 -13.06 -3.27 -7.62
N ASN A 103 -13.84 -4.06 -8.37
CA ASN A 103 -13.66 -4.25 -9.81
C ASN A 103 -12.19 -4.61 -10.15
N GLY A 104 -11.62 -5.47 -9.29
CA GLY A 104 -10.24 -5.91 -9.31
C GLY A 104 -10.10 -7.38 -9.72
N TRP A 105 -8.89 -7.90 -9.52
CA TRP A 105 -8.52 -9.25 -9.93
C TRP A 105 -7.96 -10.03 -8.74
N VAL A 106 -8.31 -11.31 -8.66
CA VAL A 106 -7.60 -12.26 -7.79
C VAL A 106 -6.33 -12.68 -8.53
N LEU A 107 -5.21 -12.06 -8.20
CA LEU A 107 -3.91 -12.27 -8.86
C LEU A 107 -3.28 -13.60 -8.48
N PHE A 108 -3.50 -14.04 -7.25
CA PHE A 108 -3.01 -15.31 -6.74
C PHE A 108 -3.90 -15.79 -5.59
N ARG A 109 -4.10 -17.10 -5.47
CA ARG A 109 -4.76 -17.72 -4.32
C ARG A 109 -3.98 -18.95 -3.89
N GLY A 110 -3.71 -19.06 -2.61
CA GLY A 110 -2.86 -20.12 -2.09
C GLY A 110 -2.64 -20.02 -0.59
N LYS A 111 -1.64 -20.73 -0.09
CA LYS A 111 -1.28 -20.72 1.32
C LYS A 111 -0.26 -19.62 1.59
N PHE A 112 -0.46 -18.88 2.66
CA PHE A 112 0.56 -18.03 3.23
C PHE A 112 1.75 -18.90 3.67
N VAL A 113 2.96 -18.58 3.20
CA VAL A 113 4.17 -19.32 3.56
C VAL A 113 4.94 -18.56 4.63
N SER A 114 5.28 -17.31 4.34
CA SER A 114 6.06 -16.45 5.23
C SER A 114 5.91 -14.99 4.86
N LEU A 115 6.19 -14.15 5.85
CA LEU A 115 6.47 -12.73 5.68
C LEU A 115 7.72 -12.44 6.51
N THR A 116 8.72 -11.86 5.87
CA THR A 116 9.94 -11.39 6.54
C THR A 116 10.00 -9.88 6.42
N GLU A 117 10.26 -9.18 7.51
CA GLU A 117 10.49 -7.73 7.52
C GLU A 117 11.85 -7.39 8.08
N GLN A 118 12.47 -6.38 7.48
CA GLN A 118 13.71 -5.80 7.95
C GLN A 118 13.62 -4.27 7.86
N THR A 119 13.72 -3.62 9.03
CA THR A 119 13.79 -2.17 9.11
C THR A 119 15.17 -1.68 8.65
N ARG A 120 15.20 -0.81 7.64
CA ARG A 120 16.41 -0.13 7.15
C ARG A 120 16.09 1.34 6.88
N GLY A 121 16.83 2.26 7.49
CA GLY A 121 16.64 3.70 7.28
C GLY A 121 15.24 4.21 7.66
N GLY A 122 14.58 3.58 8.64
CA GLY A 122 13.23 3.93 9.10
C GLY A 122 12.09 3.37 8.23
N PHE A 123 12.39 2.59 7.19
CA PHE A 123 11.36 1.89 6.41
C PHE A 123 11.48 0.38 6.63
N ASP A 124 10.33 -0.29 6.65
CA ASP A 124 10.26 -1.73 6.75
C ASP A 124 10.22 -2.31 5.35
N PHE A 125 11.28 -3.03 5.00
CA PHE A 125 11.37 -3.75 3.74
C PHE A 125 11.04 -5.20 4.00
N GLY A 126 10.12 -5.72 3.21
CA GLY A 126 9.57 -7.02 3.45
C GLY A 126 9.31 -7.81 2.19
N THR A 127 9.27 -9.12 2.39
CA THR A 127 9.00 -10.11 1.35
C THR A 127 7.96 -11.06 1.88
N THR A 128 6.82 -11.13 1.21
CA THR A 128 5.75 -12.07 1.49
C THR A 128 5.74 -13.17 0.45
N ILE A 129 5.65 -14.42 0.87
CA ILE A 129 5.62 -15.59 0.00
C ILE A 129 4.29 -16.32 0.15
N LEU A 130 3.65 -16.58 -0.98
CA LEU A 130 2.46 -17.42 -1.10
C LEU A 130 2.78 -18.61 -2.00
N ALA A 131 2.30 -19.80 -1.65
CA ALA A 131 2.40 -20.99 -2.49
C ALA A 131 1.01 -21.46 -2.92
N SER A 132 0.85 -21.97 -4.13
CA SER A 132 -0.39 -22.63 -4.54
C SER A 132 -0.66 -23.85 -3.66
N MET A 133 -1.92 -24.32 -3.62
CA MET A 133 -2.31 -25.41 -2.72
C MET A 133 -1.52 -26.71 -2.95
N ASP A 134 -1.11 -26.95 -4.19
CA ASP A 134 -0.28 -28.07 -4.66
C ASP A 134 1.23 -27.77 -4.64
N GLY A 135 1.63 -26.55 -4.29
CA GLY A 135 3.03 -26.11 -4.25
C GLY A 135 3.70 -25.92 -5.62
N SER A 136 2.97 -26.06 -6.73
CA SER A 136 3.54 -25.95 -8.09
C SER A 136 3.87 -24.50 -8.50
N ARG A 137 3.27 -23.52 -7.83
CA ARG A 137 3.40 -22.10 -8.13
C ARG A 137 3.66 -21.29 -6.87
N GLN A 138 4.42 -20.22 -7.02
CA GLN A 138 4.66 -19.28 -5.95
C GLN A 138 4.33 -17.87 -6.41
N ALA A 139 3.82 -17.05 -5.50
CA ALA A 139 3.80 -15.60 -5.63
C ALA A 139 4.67 -14.97 -4.54
N THR A 140 5.43 -13.96 -4.94
CA THR A 140 6.28 -13.18 -4.04
C THR A 140 5.85 -11.72 -4.13
N VAL A 141 5.60 -11.09 -2.98
CA VAL A 141 5.26 -9.67 -2.87
C VAL A 141 6.39 -8.95 -2.16
N TYR A 142 6.91 -7.90 -2.78
CA TYR A 142 7.92 -7.03 -2.20
C TYR A 142 7.26 -5.74 -1.72
N ASN A 143 7.58 -5.33 -0.51
CA ASN A 143 6.99 -4.18 0.14
C ASN A 143 8.06 -3.19 0.66
N GLN A 144 7.63 -1.95 0.85
CA GLN A 144 8.30 -0.96 1.69
C GLN A 144 7.21 -0.28 2.51
N ASN A 145 6.92 -0.80 3.70
CA ASN A 145 5.67 -0.61 4.46
C ASN A 145 4.42 -1.09 3.70
N GLU A 146 4.18 -0.56 2.50
CA GLU A 146 3.11 -0.95 1.58
C GLU A 146 3.61 -1.92 0.50
N ASN A 147 2.72 -2.79 0.00
CA ASN A 147 3.02 -3.68 -1.12
C ASN A 147 3.29 -2.88 -2.38
N LEU A 148 4.48 -3.03 -2.98
CA LEU A 148 4.90 -2.24 -4.13
C LEU A 148 4.89 -3.01 -5.44
N ILE A 149 5.23 -4.30 -5.40
CA ILE A 149 5.28 -5.14 -6.60
C ILE A 149 5.08 -6.60 -6.24
N ALA A 150 4.34 -7.33 -7.07
CA ALA A 150 4.08 -8.74 -6.89
C ALA A 150 4.50 -9.53 -8.13
N TRP A 151 5.06 -10.71 -7.94
CA TRP A 151 5.55 -11.57 -9.01
C TRP A 151 5.04 -13.00 -8.81
N SER A 152 4.83 -13.74 -9.91
CA SER A 152 4.59 -15.19 -9.84
C SER A 152 5.63 -15.96 -10.65
N THR A 153 5.99 -17.15 -10.20
CA THR A 153 6.88 -18.07 -10.93
C THR A 153 6.36 -18.48 -12.31
N GLN A 154 5.08 -18.18 -12.62
CA GLN A 154 4.48 -18.49 -13.92
C GLN A 154 4.80 -17.46 -15.01
N TYR A 155 5.17 -16.23 -14.65
CA TYR A 155 5.27 -15.12 -15.60
C TYR A 155 6.64 -14.46 -15.55
N ALA A 156 7.04 -13.93 -16.70
CA ALA A 156 8.26 -13.13 -16.86
C ALA A 156 8.03 -11.64 -16.57
N GLU A 157 6.79 -11.25 -16.23
CA GLU A 157 6.43 -9.90 -15.81
C GLU A 157 5.69 -9.93 -14.45
N PRO A 158 5.60 -8.78 -13.74
CA PRO A 158 4.89 -8.69 -12.47
C PRO A 158 3.41 -9.01 -12.60
N LEU A 159 2.80 -9.57 -11.55
CA LEU A 159 1.35 -9.66 -11.43
C LEU A 159 0.69 -8.29 -11.29
N ALA A 160 1.32 -7.40 -10.53
CA ALA A 160 0.88 -6.04 -10.29
C ALA A 160 2.02 -5.20 -9.70
N MET A 161 1.89 -3.88 -9.79
CA MET A 161 2.82 -2.92 -9.22
C MET A 161 2.14 -1.60 -8.85
N GLY A 162 2.69 -0.90 -7.87
CA GLY A 162 2.27 0.45 -7.53
C GLY A 162 2.38 1.41 -8.73
N PRO A 163 1.49 2.41 -8.85
CA PRO A 163 0.49 2.84 -7.88
C PRO A 163 -0.78 1.96 -7.76
N ASP A 164 -0.95 0.92 -8.58
CA ASP A 164 -2.09 0.00 -8.42
C ASP A 164 -2.01 -0.75 -7.08
N LEU A 165 -3.17 -1.03 -6.48
CA LEU A 165 -3.24 -1.61 -5.15
C LEU A 165 -2.97 -3.10 -5.22
N ILE A 166 -2.19 -3.59 -4.24
CA ILE A 166 -1.87 -4.99 -4.04
C ILE A 166 -2.24 -5.33 -2.59
N CYS A 167 -3.32 -6.08 -2.38
CA CYS A 167 -3.91 -6.33 -1.08
C CYS A 167 -3.94 -7.81 -0.74
N PHE A 168 -3.78 -8.14 0.55
CA PHE A 168 -3.99 -9.49 1.05
C PHE A 168 -5.40 -9.64 1.64
N LEU A 169 -5.99 -10.83 1.48
CA LEU A 169 -7.22 -11.21 2.16
C LEU A 169 -7.22 -12.71 2.42
N ALA A 170 -7.42 -13.11 3.68
CA ALA A 170 -7.59 -14.52 4.02
C ALA A 170 -8.94 -15.06 3.56
N ALA A 171 -9.00 -16.35 3.26
CA ALA A 171 -10.23 -17.03 2.82
C ALA A 171 -11.34 -17.03 3.88
N ASP A 172 -11.02 -16.80 5.15
CA ASP A 172 -11.98 -16.61 6.25
C ASP A 172 -12.49 -15.16 6.38
N GLY A 173 -12.00 -14.25 5.53
CA GLY A 173 -12.32 -12.83 5.54
C GLY A 173 -11.42 -11.95 6.41
N THR A 174 -10.36 -12.51 7.00
CA THR A 174 -9.36 -11.74 7.75
C THR A 174 -8.54 -10.86 6.81
N ALA A 175 -8.76 -9.55 6.86
CA ALA A 175 -7.91 -8.55 6.22
C ALA A 175 -6.75 -8.15 7.16
N PHE A 176 -5.55 -7.97 6.62
CA PHE A 176 -4.34 -7.66 7.38
C PHE A 176 -3.38 -6.82 6.53
N SER A 177 -2.51 -6.04 7.18
CA SER A 177 -1.40 -5.34 6.55
C SER A 177 -0.08 -6.08 6.77
N ASN A 178 1.01 -5.60 6.16
CA ASN A 178 2.34 -6.15 6.40
C ASN A 178 2.75 -6.10 7.87
N ALA A 179 2.38 -5.03 8.58
CA ALA A 179 2.62 -4.86 10.01
C ALA A 179 1.75 -5.76 10.91
N ASP A 180 0.66 -6.33 10.37
CA ASP A 180 -0.24 -7.23 11.09
C ASP A 180 -0.06 -8.70 10.66
N ALA A 181 1.15 -9.06 10.22
CA ALA A 181 1.45 -10.40 9.70
C ALA A 181 1.15 -11.53 10.72
N ASP A 182 1.23 -11.23 12.02
CA ASP A 182 0.93 -12.14 13.12
C ASP A 182 -0.53 -12.61 13.16
N ARG A 183 -1.43 -11.88 12.49
CA ARG A 183 -2.84 -12.27 12.33
C ARG A 183 -3.04 -13.46 11.41
N ILE A 184 -2.03 -13.82 10.61
CA ILE A 184 -2.08 -14.90 9.63
C ILE A 184 -1.05 -15.97 9.96
N LYS A 185 -1.46 -17.23 9.87
CA LYS A 185 -0.59 -18.37 10.17
C LYS A 185 -0.05 -18.99 8.88
N PRO A 186 1.20 -19.50 8.86
CA PRO A 186 1.68 -20.35 7.78
C PRO A 186 0.70 -21.48 7.48
N GLY A 187 0.40 -21.69 6.21
CA GLY A 187 -0.57 -22.67 5.73
C GLY A 187 -2.00 -22.14 5.59
N GLN A 188 -2.33 -20.97 6.16
CA GLN A 188 -3.66 -20.36 6.01
C GLN A 188 -3.88 -19.93 4.56
N GLU A 189 -5.07 -20.21 4.04
CA GLU A 189 -5.44 -19.83 2.68
C GLU A 189 -5.68 -18.31 2.61
N ILE A 190 -4.94 -17.66 1.73
CA ILE A 190 -5.04 -16.22 1.45
C ILE A 190 -5.04 -15.97 -0.06
N ALA A 191 -5.53 -14.80 -0.44
CA ALA A 191 -5.45 -14.29 -1.79
C ALA A 191 -4.68 -12.98 -1.86
N LEU A 192 -4.03 -12.80 -2.99
CA LEU A 192 -3.50 -11.54 -3.46
C LEU A 192 -4.53 -10.91 -4.40
N ILE A 193 -5.09 -9.78 -4.01
CA ILE A 193 -6.09 -9.04 -4.79
C ILE A 193 -5.43 -7.78 -5.35
N GLY A 194 -5.57 -7.58 -6.64
CA GLY A 194 -5.10 -6.39 -7.35
C GLY A 194 -6.25 -5.47 -7.74
N MET A 195 -6.03 -4.15 -7.66
CA MET A 195 -7.02 -3.15 -8.08
C MET A 195 -6.35 -1.96 -8.76
N ARG A 196 -6.97 -1.47 -9.83
CA ARG A 196 -6.59 -0.22 -10.48
C ARG A 196 -6.58 0.93 -9.48
N CYS A 197 -5.51 1.71 -9.44
CA CYS A 197 -5.52 2.96 -8.71
C CYS A 197 -6.42 4.00 -9.38
N GLY A 198 -6.88 4.98 -8.58
CA GLY A 198 -7.67 6.09 -9.11
C GLY A 198 -6.86 6.94 -10.10
N THR A 199 -7.53 7.53 -11.08
CA THR A 199 -6.91 8.36 -12.13
C THR A 199 -5.91 9.40 -11.62
N PRO A 200 -6.12 10.10 -10.49
CA PRO A 200 -5.13 11.05 -9.98
C PRO A 200 -3.76 10.43 -9.65
N LEU A 201 -3.70 9.14 -9.29
CA LEU A 201 -2.44 8.43 -8.99
C LEU A 201 -1.68 8.02 -10.26
N ARG A 202 -2.31 8.09 -11.44
CA ARG A 202 -1.64 7.89 -12.74
C ARG A 202 -0.90 9.13 -13.22
N ASP A 203 -0.85 10.21 -12.44
CA ASP A 203 0.01 11.37 -12.73
C ASP A 203 1.48 10.91 -12.88
N PRO A 204 2.19 11.32 -13.95
CA PRO A 204 3.56 10.88 -14.20
C PRO A 204 4.53 11.14 -13.04
N LYS A 205 4.33 12.19 -12.25
CA LYS A 205 5.18 12.48 -11.07
C LYS A 205 4.96 11.46 -9.97
N ILE A 206 3.71 11.06 -9.74
CA ILE A 206 3.37 10.04 -8.74
C ILE A 206 3.87 8.68 -9.21
N VAL A 207 3.60 8.30 -10.46
CA VAL A 207 4.11 7.07 -11.06
C VAL A 207 5.63 7.03 -10.97
N SER A 208 6.33 8.11 -11.29
CA SER A 208 7.80 8.19 -11.14
C SER A 208 8.26 8.01 -9.70
N ALA A 209 7.52 8.51 -8.71
CA ALA A 209 7.85 8.32 -7.30
C ALA A 209 7.69 6.86 -6.86
N PHE A 210 6.60 6.20 -7.28
CA PHE A 210 6.40 4.75 -7.08
C PHE A 210 7.51 3.94 -7.75
N MET A 211 7.82 4.26 -9.01
CA MET A 211 8.88 3.60 -9.75
C MET A 211 10.24 3.77 -9.06
N GLY A 212 10.56 4.96 -8.53
CA GLY A 212 11.80 5.14 -7.76
C GLY A 212 11.95 4.14 -6.60
N ALA A 213 10.87 3.87 -5.85
CA ALA A 213 10.88 2.86 -4.79
C ALA A 213 10.96 1.42 -5.34
N ILE A 214 10.18 1.11 -6.38
CA ILE A 214 10.19 -0.19 -7.05
C ILE A 214 11.57 -0.50 -7.69
N ASN A 215 12.22 0.50 -8.28
CA ASN A 215 13.55 0.40 -8.85
C ASN A 215 14.61 0.14 -7.77
N ALA A 216 14.47 0.75 -6.59
CA ALA A 216 15.34 0.49 -5.44
C ALA A 216 15.22 -0.95 -4.91
N LEU A 217 14.08 -1.63 -5.17
CA LEU A 217 13.90 -3.07 -4.92
C LEU A 217 14.51 -3.96 -6.00
N GLY A 218 15.06 -3.39 -7.09
CA GLY A 218 15.76 -4.10 -8.15
C GLY A 218 14.95 -4.34 -9.44
N TYR A 219 13.72 -3.83 -9.55
CA TYR A 219 12.95 -3.92 -10.80
C TYR A 219 13.39 -2.82 -11.77
N ALA A 220 13.93 -3.17 -12.93
CA ALA A 220 14.41 -2.21 -13.93
C ALA A 220 13.41 -1.90 -15.06
N GLY A 221 12.22 -2.53 -15.04
CA GLY A 221 11.20 -2.33 -16.07
C GLY A 221 10.37 -1.05 -15.89
N PRO A 222 9.47 -0.76 -16.83
CA PRO A 222 8.57 0.38 -16.75
C PRO A 222 7.38 0.10 -15.82
N TYR A 223 6.66 1.15 -15.44
CA TYR A 223 5.32 0.97 -14.89
C TYR A 223 4.40 0.37 -15.96
N VAL A 224 3.71 -0.73 -15.62
CA VAL A 224 2.67 -1.32 -16.45
C VAL A 224 1.37 -1.36 -15.64
N PRO A 225 0.28 -0.74 -16.13
CA PRO A 225 -1.03 -0.82 -15.50
C PRO A 225 -1.48 -2.26 -15.26
N ILE A 226 -2.09 -2.52 -14.10
CA ILE A 226 -2.60 -3.85 -13.74
C ILE A 226 -3.60 -4.41 -14.76
N GLU A 227 -4.43 -3.57 -15.39
CA GLU A 227 -5.35 -3.99 -16.43
C GLU A 227 -4.61 -4.58 -17.65
N THR A 228 -3.45 -4.04 -17.99
CA THR A 228 -2.62 -4.54 -19.09
C THR A 228 -1.85 -5.80 -18.70
N LEU A 229 -1.34 -5.87 -17.46
CA LEU A 229 -0.67 -7.07 -16.95
C LEU A 229 -1.63 -8.27 -16.91
N THR A 230 -2.83 -8.06 -16.38
CA THR A 230 -3.83 -9.13 -16.28
C THR A 230 -4.31 -9.61 -17.65
N GLU A 231 -4.51 -8.71 -18.62
CA GLU A 231 -4.81 -9.08 -20.01
C GLU A 231 -3.74 -9.96 -20.67
N ARG A 232 -2.46 -9.78 -20.35
CA ARG A 232 -1.35 -10.56 -20.93
C ARG A 232 -1.14 -11.93 -20.28
N HIS A 233 -1.55 -12.07 -19.02
CA HIS A 233 -1.47 -13.32 -18.29
C HIS A 233 -2.60 -14.30 -18.64
N HIS A 234 -3.64 -13.84 -19.33
CA HIS A 234 -4.76 -14.62 -19.84
C HIS A 234 -4.54 -15.04 -21.29
#